data_AF-A0A662BQV3-F1
#
_entry.id   AF-A0A662BQV3-F1
#
_cell.length_a   1.000
_cell.length_b   1.000
_cell.length_c   1.000
_cell.angle_alpha   90.00
_cell.angle_beta   90.00
_cell.angle_gamma   90.00
#
_symmetry.space_group_name_H-M   'P 1'
#
loop_
_entity.id
_entity.type
_entity.pdbx_description
1 polymer ?
#
loop_
_entity_poly.entity_id
_entity_poly.type
_entity_poly.pdbx_seq_one_letter_code
_entity_poly.pdbx_strand_id
1 'polypeptide(L)'
;MNKWDYKVVGKFNDIFYKDLLQKKHMGDGEKFIKTVNTPDNEESIEEELNTFFYPLVRGHQKFLLDSECINDLPVFVTKSDRVGYKGEGYNLIRGYETARFKPEKKFEFRQMIEDFASMNHEKNEDFLLWKIICFTSLIDRINVRISSAPGFGKDSIMDLINDLVGSIGIVQKPTIAKLEYLSLNKVLMVNELMNLSTQEYRDIEQYLLSVGAFKNSYTKRSRAGSQGKEDYDISKLSLVLSYNDVDCYPDPEAYFDKVQTKQIKERFLPFRFNGAITEVFPDIPDPEKEANNNKDYFVSVARTIKYFEENWRKELKPYSELNLGLTGRWKRNFDTISRFINLYARNEAEYKELCLTLYKKHMDYLEMVYESKNLNRFTLDDKGEMGFQKIDMEEEAIVEEVNVKEWKDSGDKTW
;
A
#
# COMPACT_ATOMS: atom_id res chain seq x y z
N MET A 1 13.52 2.11 26.21
CA MET A 1 12.52 2.98 25.56
C MET A 1 12.40 2.51 24.11
N ASN A 2 11.17 2.38 23.60
CA ASN A 2 10.95 1.91 22.24
C ASN A 2 11.38 2.99 21.25
N LYS A 3 12.44 2.73 20.48
CA LYS A 3 12.97 3.68 19.48
C LYS A 3 12.00 3.93 18.33
N TRP A 4 11.00 3.07 18.16
CA TRP A 4 10.01 3.13 17.07
C TRP A 4 8.71 3.82 17.48
N ASP A 5 8.73 4.64 18.53
CA ASP A 5 7.60 5.49 18.87
C ASP A 5 7.35 6.53 17.75
N TYR A 6 6.08 6.74 17.38
CA TYR A 6 5.69 7.68 16.32
C TYR A 6 6.21 9.10 16.55
N LYS A 7 6.22 9.57 17.80
CA LYS A 7 6.72 10.91 18.12
C LYS A 7 8.22 10.99 17.85
N VAL A 8 8.98 9.93 18.14
CA VAL A 8 10.43 9.88 17.91
C VAL A 8 10.75 9.79 16.43
N VAL A 9 10.12 8.87 15.70
CA VAL A 9 10.37 8.69 14.25
C VAL A 9 9.87 9.91 13.46
N GLY A 10 8.73 10.49 13.84
CA GLY A 10 8.25 11.75 13.29
C GLY A 10 9.22 12.91 13.53
N LYS A 11 9.82 13.00 14.74
CA LYS A 11 10.88 13.99 14.99
C LYS A 11 12.15 13.72 14.19
N PHE A 12 12.53 12.47 13.99
CA PHE A 12 13.62 12.13 13.08
C PHE A 12 13.31 12.63 11.65
N ASN A 13 12.08 12.42 11.15
CA ASN A 13 11.66 12.92 9.84
C ASN A 13 11.79 14.45 9.78
N ASP A 14 11.25 15.16 10.78
CA ASP A 14 11.32 16.61 10.85
C ASP A 14 12.77 17.12 10.84
N ILE A 15 13.66 16.52 11.62
CA ILE A 15 15.08 16.91 11.71
C ILE A 15 15.83 16.61 10.41
N PHE A 16 15.66 15.38 9.90
CA PHE A 16 16.42 14.88 8.75
C PHE A 16 16.00 15.57 7.45
N TYR A 17 14.70 15.85 7.30
CA TYR A 17 14.14 16.42 6.09
C TYR A 17 13.75 17.91 6.21
N LYS A 18 14.13 18.61 7.29
CA LYS A 18 13.76 20.01 7.56
C LYS A 18 13.95 20.95 6.35
N ASP A 19 15.05 20.77 5.63
CA ASP A 19 15.46 21.64 4.53
C ASP A 19 14.98 21.14 3.16
N LEU A 20 14.25 20.02 3.12
CA LEU A 20 13.81 19.37 1.89
C LEU A 20 12.33 19.63 1.60
N LEU A 21 11.98 19.77 0.32
CA LEU A 21 10.60 19.62 -0.14
C LEU A 21 10.30 18.14 -0.33
N GLN A 22 9.11 17.70 0.07
CA GLN A 22 8.69 16.30 0.12
C GLN A 22 7.28 16.16 -0.46
N LYS A 23 6.85 14.94 -0.77
CA LYS A 23 5.47 14.67 -1.24
C LYS A 23 4.40 15.12 -0.24
N LYS A 24 4.70 15.10 1.07
CA LYS A 24 3.80 15.62 2.13
C LYS A 24 3.55 17.14 2.04
N HIS A 25 4.43 17.89 1.37
CA HIS A 25 4.27 19.33 1.18
C HIS A 25 3.39 19.68 -0.01
N MET A 26 3.05 18.72 -0.87
CA MET A 26 2.25 19.01 -2.06
C MET A 26 0.81 19.42 -1.67
N GLY A 27 0.29 20.45 -2.34
CA GLY A 27 -1.06 20.99 -2.15
C GLY A 27 -2.14 20.22 -2.92
N ASP A 28 -3.22 20.92 -3.31
CA ASP A 28 -4.45 20.35 -3.87
C ASP A 28 -4.35 19.79 -5.31
N GLY A 29 -3.16 19.35 -5.70
CA GLY A 29 -2.89 18.74 -6.99
C GLY A 29 -2.20 19.67 -7.98
N GLU A 30 -1.98 19.13 -9.16
CA GLU A 30 -1.27 19.75 -10.27
C GLU A 30 -2.05 20.91 -10.89
N LYS A 31 -1.34 21.97 -11.29
CA LYS A 31 -1.89 23.19 -11.88
C LYS A 31 -1.24 23.47 -13.23
N PHE A 32 -2.06 23.70 -14.26
CA PHE A 32 -1.56 24.25 -15.52
C PHE A 32 -1.35 25.76 -15.39
N ILE A 33 -0.14 26.21 -15.70
CA ILE A 33 0.26 27.61 -15.58
C ILE A 33 0.78 28.07 -16.95
N LYS A 34 0.00 28.95 -17.60
CA LYS A 34 0.39 29.57 -18.87
C LYS A 34 1.43 30.65 -18.65
N THR A 35 1.12 31.59 -17.75
CA THR A 35 1.95 32.75 -17.45
C THR A 35 2.07 32.97 -15.95
N VAL A 36 3.17 33.59 -15.53
CA VAL A 36 3.41 34.08 -14.18
C VAL A 36 3.97 35.49 -14.22
N ASN A 37 3.79 36.26 -13.14
CA ASN A 37 4.33 37.61 -13.03
C ASN A 37 5.62 37.58 -12.21
N THR A 38 6.73 38.05 -12.77
CA THR A 38 7.98 38.25 -12.01
C THR A 38 8.04 39.68 -11.47
N PRO A 39 8.47 39.88 -10.22
CA PRO A 39 8.76 41.21 -9.70
C PRO A 39 10.14 41.64 -10.20
N ASP A 40 10.18 42.53 -11.19
CA ASP A 40 11.42 43.18 -11.63
C ASP A 40 11.24 44.71 -11.58
N ASN A 41 12.12 45.40 -10.86
CA ASN A 41 12.23 46.86 -10.70
C ASN A 41 11.03 47.70 -11.19
N GLU A 42 9.92 47.66 -10.44
CA GLU A 42 8.68 48.45 -10.59
C GLU A 42 7.68 48.04 -11.69
N GLU A 43 8.03 47.16 -12.64
CA GLU A 43 7.10 46.63 -13.65
C GLU A 43 6.96 45.10 -13.55
N SER A 44 5.72 44.61 -13.45
CA SER A 44 5.47 43.16 -13.49
C SER A 44 5.67 42.64 -14.92
N ILE A 45 6.72 41.85 -15.15
CA ILE A 45 6.94 41.18 -16.44
C ILE A 45 6.18 39.86 -16.43
N GLU A 46 5.41 39.60 -17.48
CA GLU A 46 4.79 38.29 -17.70
C GLU A 46 5.82 37.32 -18.30
N GLU A 47 6.07 36.21 -17.61
CA GLU A 47 6.85 35.09 -18.12
C GLU A 47 5.89 33.98 -18.59
N GLU A 48 6.05 33.52 -19.83
CA GLU A 48 5.32 32.36 -20.35
C GLU A 48 6.00 31.05 -19.92
N LEU A 49 5.26 30.19 -19.23
CA LEU A 49 5.70 28.86 -18.79
C LEU A 49 5.04 27.73 -19.58
N ASN A 50 3.74 27.85 -19.86
CA ASN A 50 2.93 26.87 -20.61
C ASN A 50 3.14 25.39 -20.21
N THR A 51 3.25 25.11 -18.91
CA THR A 51 3.45 23.74 -18.39
C THR A 51 2.66 23.49 -17.10
N PHE A 52 2.69 22.24 -16.61
CA PHE A 52 2.05 21.80 -15.38
C PHE A 52 3.02 21.86 -14.20
N PHE A 53 2.52 22.29 -13.05
CA PHE A 53 3.29 22.39 -11.81
C PHE A 53 2.55 21.76 -10.63
N TYR A 54 3.30 21.14 -9.72
CA TYR A 54 2.83 20.81 -8.39
C TYR A 54 3.13 21.96 -7.41
N PRO A 55 2.10 22.61 -6.84
CA PRO A 55 2.30 23.54 -5.75
C PRO A 55 2.72 22.78 -4.49
N LEU A 56 3.82 23.21 -3.88
CA LEU A 56 4.34 22.66 -2.62
C LEU A 56 4.30 23.75 -1.54
N VAL A 57 3.80 23.44 -0.36
CA VAL A 57 3.70 24.33 0.79
C VAL A 57 4.55 23.77 1.93
N ARG A 58 5.56 24.55 2.34
CA ARG A 58 6.39 24.24 3.52
C ARG A 58 6.43 25.47 4.43
N GLY A 59 5.79 25.36 5.59
CA GLY A 59 5.57 26.52 6.47
C GLY A 59 4.80 27.61 5.72
N HIS A 60 5.37 28.82 5.66
CA HIS A 60 4.77 29.97 4.97
C HIS A 60 5.21 30.12 3.51
N GLN A 61 6.07 29.23 3.00
CA GLN A 61 6.58 29.30 1.65
C GLN A 61 5.78 28.38 0.72
N LYS A 62 5.35 28.94 -0.43
CA LYS A 62 4.78 28.18 -1.54
C LYS A 62 5.84 28.05 -2.64
N PHE A 63 5.97 26.87 -3.22
CA PHE A 63 6.86 26.57 -4.33
C PHE A 63 6.08 26.00 -5.50
N LEU A 64 6.59 26.19 -6.72
CA LEU A 64 6.11 25.50 -7.92
C LEU A 64 7.22 24.57 -8.40
N LEU A 65 6.96 23.27 -8.36
CA LEU A 65 7.81 22.24 -8.95
C LEU A 65 7.19 21.79 -10.27
N ASP A 66 7.98 21.71 -11.34
CA ASP A 66 7.50 21.18 -12.61
C ASP A 66 6.94 19.76 -12.41
N SER A 67 5.80 19.48 -13.05
CA SER A 67 5.16 18.16 -13.05
C SER A 67 6.11 17.02 -13.41
N GLU A 68 7.02 17.22 -14.36
CA GLU A 68 7.97 16.21 -14.81
C GLU A 68 8.98 15.83 -13.71
N CYS A 69 9.25 16.77 -12.80
CA CYS A 69 10.19 16.62 -11.70
C CYS A 69 9.57 15.98 -10.45
N ILE A 70 8.29 15.58 -10.46
CA ILE A 70 7.61 15.15 -9.23
C ILE A 70 8.22 13.89 -8.60
N ASN A 71 8.78 13.02 -9.44
CA ASN A 71 9.44 11.79 -9.02
C ASN A 71 10.82 12.03 -8.37
N ASP A 72 11.33 13.26 -8.44
CA ASP A 72 12.63 13.64 -7.85
C ASP A 72 12.54 13.98 -6.38
N LEU A 73 11.33 14.19 -5.84
CA LEU A 73 11.13 14.39 -4.41
C LEU A 73 11.69 13.23 -3.57
N PRO A 74 12.34 13.50 -2.42
CA PRO A 74 12.50 14.83 -1.83
C PRO A 74 13.69 15.62 -2.41
N VAL A 75 13.55 16.94 -2.50
CA VAL A 75 14.54 17.83 -3.12
C VAL A 75 14.96 19.00 -2.21
N PHE A 76 16.23 19.39 -2.31
CA PHE A 76 16.77 20.62 -1.75
C PHE A 76 16.75 21.70 -2.84
N VAL A 77 16.01 22.79 -2.62
CA VAL A 77 15.92 23.88 -3.60
C VAL A 77 17.20 24.71 -3.54
N THR A 78 17.97 24.73 -4.63
CA THR A 78 19.21 25.50 -4.74
C THR A 78 19.01 26.85 -5.42
N LYS A 79 17.99 26.97 -6.28
CA LYS A 79 17.63 28.21 -6.96
C LYS A 79 16.12 28.30 -7.17
N SER A 80 15.55 29.45 -6.86
CA SER A 80 14.15 29.76 -7.16
C SER A 80 13.92 31.25 -7.42
N ASP A 81 12.96 31.55 -8.27
CA ASP A 81 12.53 32.92 -8.55
C ASP A 81 11.16 33.19 -7.92
N ARG A 82 10.96 34.38 -7.36
CA ARG A 82 9.67 34.75 -6.79
C ARG A 82 8.72 35.13 -7.93
N VAL A 83 7.54 34.52 -7.97
CA VAL A 83 6.55 34.75 -9.04
C VAL A 83 5.15 34.90 -8.46
N GLY A 84 4.29 35.63 -9.15
CA GLY A 84 2.87 35.78 -8.86
C GLY A 84 2.01 34.95 -9.81
N TYR A 85 1.07 34.17 -9.29
CA TYR A 85 0.06 33.46 -10.07
C TYR A 85 -1.30 33.57 -9.40
N LYS A 86 -2.29 34.11 -10.13
CA LYS A 86 -3.67 34.32 -9.65
C LYS A 86 -3.74 35.03 -8.27
N GLY A 87 -2.92 36.05 -8.09
CA GLY A 87 -2.86 36.85 -6.85
C GLY A 87 -2.11 36.19 -5.69
N GLU A 88 -1.56 34.98 -5.88
CA GLU A 88 -0.74 34.31 -4.88
C GLU A 88 0.75 34.35 -5.25
N GLY A 89 1.62 34.54 -4.25
CA GLY A 89 3.07 34.47 -4.42
C GLY A 89 3.60 33.04 -4.30
N TYR A 90 4.45 32.64 -5.24
CA TYR A 90 5.15 31.36 -5.28
C TYR A 90 6.64 31.56 -5.47
N ASN A 91 7.43 30.54 -5.13
CA ASN A 91 8.83 30.41 -5.52
C ASN A 91 8.89 29.36 -6.64
N LEU A 92 9.11 29.82 -7.88
CA LEU A 92 9.30 28.94 -9.03
C LEU A 92 10.67 28.28 -8.94
N ILE A 93 10.70 26.95 -8.79
CA ILE A 93 11.94 26.21 -8.64
C ILE A 93 12.67 26.18 -10.00
N ARG A 94 13.89 26.72 -10.04
CA ARG A 94 14.76 26.71 -11.23
C ARG A 94 15.91 25.72 -11.12
N GLY A 95 16.27 25.35 -9.90
CA GLY A 95 17.34 24.39 -9.64
C GLY A 95 17.14 23.73 -8.28
N TYR A 96 17.43 22.43 -8.24
CA TYR A 96 17.36 21.63 -7.03
C TYR A 96 18.34 20.47 -7.08
N GLU A 97 18.60 19.88 -5.91
CA GLU A 97 19.32 18.61 -5.75
C GLU A 97 18.38 17.57 -5.14
N THR A 98 18.49 16.32 -5.58
CA THR A 98 17.68 15.22 -5.00
C THR A 98 18.36 14.67 -3.76
N ALA A 99 17.59 14.48 -2.70
CA ALA A 99 18.09 13.97 -1.43
C ALA A 99 17.57 12.55 -1.18
N ARG A 100 18.32 11.54 -1.66
CA ARG A 100 17.94 10.12 -1.49
C ARG A 100 18.96 9.40 -0.61
N PHE A 101 18.47 8.45 0.19
CA PHE A 101 19.36 7.53 0.92
C PHE A 101 20.16 6.70 -0.08
N LYS A 102 21.47 6.62 0.13
CA LYS A 102 22.32 5.70 -0.63
C LYS A 102 22.01 4.25 -0.23
N PRO A 103 21.77 3.34 -1.18
CA PRO A 103 21.58 1.92 -0.89
C PRO A 103 22.81 1.35 -0.19
N GLU A 104 22.63 0.80 1.02
CA GLU A 104 23.72 0.18 1.79
C GLU A 104 23.16 -0.90 2.73
N LYS A 105 23.66 -2.13 2.62
CA LYS A 105 23.26 -3.24 3.49
C LYS A 105 23.90 -3.08 4.87
N LYS A 106 23.24 -2.38 5.79
CA LYS A 106 23.67 -2.25 7.19
C LYS A 106 23.17 -3.39 8.08
N PHE A 107 22.03 -3.98 7.71
CA PHE A 107 21.41 -5.09 8.41
C PHE A 107 21.06 -6.22 7.44
N GLU A 108 21.05 -7.45 7.92
CA GLU A 108 20.38 -8.55 7.24
C GLU A 108 18.86 -8.32 7.22
N PHE A 109 18.15 -8.87 6.23
CA PHE A 109 16.70 -8.67 6.10
C PHE A 109 15.96 -9.10 7.37
N ARG A 110 16.33 -10.26 7.91
CA ARG A 110 15.77 -10.78 9.17
C ARG A 110 15.94 -9.78 10.32
N GLN A 111 17.18 -9.32 10.54
CA GLN A 111 17.49 -8.38 11.61
C GLN A 111 16.70 -7.07 11.44
N MET A 112 16.61 -6.55 10.22
CA MET A 112 15.80 -5.37 9.93
C MET A 112 14.33 -5.60 10.31
N ILE A 113 13.72 -6.72 9.94
CA ILE A 113 12.31 -7.02 10.27
C ILE A 113 12.10 -7.25 11.78
N GLU A 114 12.99 -7.99 12.44
CA GLU A 114 12.90 -8.27 13.88
C GLU A 114 13.03 -6.98 14.69
N ASP A 115 14.02 -6.14 14.34
CA ASP A 115 14.27 -4.89 15.05
C ASP A 115 13.23 -3.81 14.74
N PHE A 116 12.65 -3.79 13.53
CA PHE A 116 11.69 -2.77 13.12
C PHE A 116 10.38 -2.91 13.89
N ALA A 117 9.99 -1.83 14.57
CA ALA A 117 8.73 -1.71 15.28
C ALA A 117 8.43 -2.96 16.15
N SER A 118 9.37 -3.28 17.05
CA SER A 118 9.36 -4.47 17.92
C SER A 118 8.32 -4.34 19.06
N MET A 119 7.07 -4.08 18.70
CA MET A 119 5.98 -3.90 19.64
C MET A 119 5.54 -5.23 20.24
N ASN A 120 5.15 -5.23 21.51
CA ASN A 120 4.55 -6.42 22.13
C ASN A 120 3.18 -6.68 21.49
N HIS A 121 2.95 -7.91 21.02
CA HIS A 121 1.73 -8.31 20.33
C HIS A 121 1.20 -9.66 20.86
N GLU A 122 -0.12 -9.83 20.94
CA GLU A 122 -0.75 -11.08 21.40
C GLU A 122 -0.43 -12.28 20.48
N LYS A 123 -0.19 -11.98 19.20
CA LYS A 123 0.14 -12.95 18.14
C LYS A 123 1.37 -12.47 17.38
N ASN A 124 2.56 -12.72 17.93
CA ASN A 124 3.81 -12.24 17.35
C ASN A 124 4.06 -12.73 15.91
N GLU A 125 3.62 -13.95 15.59
CA GLU A 125 3.80 -14.52 14.24
C GLU A 125 2.91 -13.82 13.19
N ASP A 126 1.64 -13.56 13.50
CA ASP A 126 0.74 -12.77 12.65
C ASP A 126 1.29 -11.36 12.41
N PHE A 127 1.81 -10.72 13.47
CA PHE A 127 2.41 -9.39 13.38
C PHE A 127 3.72 -9.39 12.59
N LEU A 128 4.54 -10.43 12.73
CA LEU A 128 5.75 -10.63 11.92
C LEU A 128 5.39 -10.75 10.42
N LEU A 129 4.43 -11.59 10.07
CA LEU A 129 3.98 -11.75 8.68
C LEU A 129 3.42 -10.43 8.13
N TRP A 130 2.69 -9.67 8.94
CA TRP A 130 2.23 -8.33 8.57
C TRP A 130 3.41 -7.40 8.27
N LYS A 131 4.44 -7.35 9.13
CA LYS A 131 5.66 -6.58 8.85
C LYS A 131 6.29 -7.00 7.52
N ILE A 132 6.44 -8.29 7.26
CA ILE A 132 6.99 -8.80 6.00
C ILE A 132 6.16 -8.28 4.82
N ILE A 133 4.82 -8.34 4.87
CA ILE A 133 3.94 -7.82 3.82
C ILE A 133 4.13 -6.31 3.60
N CYS A 134 4.23 -5.51 4.67
CA CYS A 134 4.50 -4.07 4.56
C CYS A 134 5.80 -3.80 3.79
N PHE A 135 6.89 -4.45 4.19
CA PHE A 135 8.19 -4.30 3.51
C PHE A 135 8.17 -4.87 2.08
N THR A 136 7.49 -6.00 1.85
CA THR A 136 7.27 -6.53 0.51
C THR A 136 6.58 -5.49 -0.35
N SER A 137 5.51 -4.85 0.12
CA SER A 137 4.75 -3.86 -0.65
C SER A 137 5.57 -2.62 -1.05
N LEU A 138 6.54 -2.23 -0.20
CA LEU A 138 7.44 -1.13 -0.49
C LEU A 138 8.53 -1.50 -1.51
N ILE A 139 9.07 -2.72 -1.40
CA ILE A 139 10.23 -3.19 -2.16
C ILE A 139 9.83 -3.77 -3.52
N ASP A 140 8.72 -4.50 -3.58
CA ASP A 140 8.19 -5.10 -4.79
C ASP A 140 6.66 -4.95 -4.88
N ARG A 141 6.11 -5.13 -6.06
CA ARG A 141 4.71 -4.81 -6.34
C ARG A 141 3.77 -5.94 -5.96
N ILE A 142 2.97 -5.72 -4.92
CA ILE A 142 1.88 -6.60 -4.49
C ILE A 142 0.53 -5.87 -4.39
N ASN A 143 -0.55 -6.63 -4.58
CA ASN A 143 -1.91 -6.18 -4.37
C ASN A 143 -2.58 -7.12 -3.37
N VAL A 144 -2.85 -6.62 -2.17
CA VAL A 144 -3.39 -7.41 -1.06
C VAL A 144 -4.55 -6.70 -0.38
N ARG A 145 -5.37 -7.46 0.32
CA ARG A 145 -6.38 -6.92 1.23
C ARG A 145 -6.27 -7.61 2.58
N ILE A 146 -6.32 -6.83 3.64
CA ILE A 146 -6.01 -7.25 4.99
C ILE A 146 -7.21 -6.94 5.87
N SER A 147 -7.60 -7.92 6.67
CA SER A 147 -8.59 -7.76 7.74
C SER A 147 -7.97 -8.17 9.07
N SER A 148 -8.36 -7.47 10.13
CA SER A 148 -7.99 -7.80 11.51
C SER A 148 -8.93 -7.10 12.48
N ALA A 149 -8.96 -7.54 13.73
CA ALA A 149 -9.59 -6.79 14.81
C ALA A 149 -8.98 -5.37 14.97
N PRO A 150 -9.74 -4.41 15.51
CA PRO A 150 -9.20 -3.13 15.98
C PRO A 150 -8.05 -3.35 16.97
N GLY A 151 -6.98 -2.55 16.86
CA GLY A 151 -5.83 -2.64 17.75
C GLY A 151 -4.70 -3.59 17.31
N PHE A 152 -4.85 -4.32 16.19
CA PHE A 152 -3.76 -5.13 15.60
C PHE A 152 -2.52 -4.32 15.20
N GLY A 153 -2.70 -3.03 14.86
CA GLY A 153 -1.60 -2.19 14.36
C GLY A 153 -1.39 -2.27 12.85
N LYS A 154 -2.48 -2.29 12.06
CA LYS A 154 -2.41 -2.29 10.59
C LYS A 154 -1.66 -1.05 10.09
N ASP A 155 -2.12 0.14 10.47
CA ASP A 155 -1.52 1.41 10.01
C ASP A 155 -0.12 1.63 10.60
N SER A 156 0.10 1.09 11.80
CA SER A 156 1.26 1.32 12.61
C SER A 156 2.61 1.12 11.91
N ILE A 157 2.76 0.03 11.18
CA ILE A 157 3.99 -0.31 10.47
C ILE A 157 4.17 0.58 9.24
N MET A 158 3.08 0.85 8.51
CA MET A 158 3.09 1.67 7.31
C MET A 158 3.41 3.13 7.63
N ASP A 159 2.86 3.67 8.71
CA ASP A 159 3.16 5.02 9.20
C ASP A 159 4.65 5.17 9.54
N LEU A 160 5.21 4.23 10.32
CA LEU A 160 6.63 4.27 10.68
C LEU A 160 7.54 4.16 9.46
N ILE A 161 7.20 3.32 8.48
CA ILE A 161 7.96 3.22 7.23
C ILE A 161 7.85 4.55 6.46
N ASN A 162 6.66 5.13 6.39
CA ASN A 162 6.44 6.40 5.69
C ASN A 162 7.23 7.55 6.32
N ASP A 163 7.24 7.65 7.66
CA ASP A 163 8.05 8.65 8.36
C ASP A 163 9.55 8.42 8.15
N LEU A 164 9.98 7.17 7.98
CA LEU A 164 11.39 6.84 7.80
C LEU A 164 11.90 7.09 6.38
N VAL A 165 11.18 6.64 5.35
CA VAL A 165 11.65 6.65 3.95
C VAL A 165 10.67 7.28 2.95
N GLY A 166 9.50 7.72 3.42
CA GLY A 166 8.41 8.20 2.59
C GLY A 166 7.84 7.14 1.66
N SER A 167 7.21 7.58 0.56
CA SER A 167 6.73 6.72 -0.53
C SER A 167 5.53 5.84 -0.21
N ILE A 168 4.83 6.09 0.90
CA ILE A 168 3.56 5.45 1.24
C ILE A 168 2.48 6.53 1.30
N GLY A 169 1.41 6.35 0.52
CA GLY A 169 0.18 7.11 0.67
C GLY A 169 -0.80 6.31 1.51
N ILE A 170 -1.27 6.87 2.62
CA ILE A 170 -2.32 6.27 3.44
C ILE A 170 -3.55 7.16 3.32
N VAL A 171 -4.71 6.56 3.06
CA VAL A 171 -5.95 7.30 2.88
C VAL A 171 -7.13 6.53 3.46
N GLN A 172 -7.98 7.25 4.19
CA GLN A 172 -9.26 6.75 4.66
C GLN A 172 -10.38 7.39 3.85
N LYS A 173 -11.39 6.60 3.45
CA LYS A 173 -12.55 7.08 2.65
C LYS A 173 -12.13 7.95 1.44
N PRO A 174 -11.32 7.40 0.52
CA PRO A 174 -10.73 8.19 -0.54
C PRO A 174 -11.76 8.66 -1.59
N THR A 175 -11.49 9.81 -2.19
CA THR A 175 -12.07 10.18 -3.50
C THR A 175 -11.18 9.65 -4.63
N ILE A 176 -11.73 9.50 -5.85
CA ILE A 176 -10.93 9.09 -7.02
C ILE A 176 -9.74 10.02 -7.26
N ALA A 177 -9.93 11.33 -7.16
CA ALA A 177 -8.85 12.31 -7.34
C ALA A 177 -7.72 12.10 -6.31
N LYS A 178 -8.06 11.76 -5.06
CA LYS A 178 -7.06 11.47 -4.03
C LYS A 178 -6.31 10.17 -4.30
N LEU A 179 -6.97 9.11 -4.79
CA LEU A 179 -6.31 7.86 -5.17
C LEU A 179 -5.33 8.06 -6.32
N GLU A 180 -5.76 8.74 -7.38
CA GLU A 180 -4.93 9.04 -8.55
C GLU A 180 -3.70 9.83 -8.15
N TYR A 181 -3.90 10.84 -7.31
CA TYR A 181 -2.83 11.64 -6.76
C TYR A 181 -1.84 10.83 -5.90
N LEU A 182 -2.34 9.99 -4.99
CA LEU A 182 -1.49 9.16 -4.14
C LEU A 182 -0.81 8.01 -4.89
N SER A 183 -1.21 7.72 -6.12
CA SER A 183 -0.57 6.72 -6.99
C SER A 183 0.86 7.07 -7.39
N LEU A 184 1.28 8.32 -7.15
CA LEU A 184 2.68 8.74 -7.24
C LEU A 184 3.58 8.08 -6.18
N ASN A 185 3.01 7.44 -5.16
CA ASN A 185 3.74 6.69 -4.15
C ASN A 185 4.05 5.26 -4.61
N LYS A 186 4.96 4.58 -3.90
CA LYS A 186 5.23 3.16 -4.16
C LYS A 186 4.17 2.26 -3.54
N VAL A 187 3.63 2.66 -2.41
CA VAL A 187 2.55 1.95 -1.72
C VAL A 187 1.38 2.91 -1.54
N LEU A 188 0.18 2.41 -1.82
CA LEU A 188 -1.05 3.06 -1.41
C LEU A 188 -1.79 2.11 -0.47
N MET A 189 -1.96 2.53 0.78
CA MET A 189 -2.81 1.85 1.75
C MET A 189 -4.15 2.59 1.81
N VAL A 190 -5.22 1.86 1.51
CA VAL A 190 -6.58 2.39 1.54
C VAL A 190 -7.31 1.75 2.71
N ASN A 191 -7.64 2.57 3.69
CA ASN A 191 -8.37 2.16 4.88
C ASN A 191 -9.86 2.38 4.66
N GLU A 192 -10.63 1.32 4.86
CA GLU A 192 -12.10 1.36 4.88
C GLU A 192 -12.71 1.89 3.58
N LEU A 193 -12.82 1.03 2.56
CA LEU A 193 -13.63 1.27 1.35
C LEU A 193 -15.11 0.92 1.57
N MET A 194 -15.74 1.56 2.55
CA MET A 194 -17.17 1.36 2.83
C MET A 194 -17.95 2.68 2.86
N ASN A 195 -19.28 2.57 2.73
CA ASN A 195 -20.22 3.71 2.73
C ASN A 195 -19.97 4.74 1.61
N LEU A 196 -19.50 4.27 0.45
CA LEU A 196 -19.32 5.10 -0.74
C LEU A 196 -20.65 5.26 -1.47
N SER A 197 -20.89 6.42 -2.07
CA SER A 197 -22.01 6.57 -3.01
C SER A 197 -21.81 5.67 -4.23
N THR A 198 -22.91 5.33 -4.93
CA THR A 198 -22.86 4.49 -6.14
C THR A 198 -21.91 5.04 -7.20
N GLN A 199 -21.80 6.36 -7.32
CA GLN A 199 -20.91 6.99 -8.29
C GLN A 199 -19.43 6.87 -7.87
N GLU A 200 -19.11 7.22 -6.62
CA GLU A 200 -17.76 7.06 -6.07
C GLU A 200 -17.28 5.60 -6.17
N TYR A 201 -18.18 4.66 -5.90
CA TYR A 201 -17.92 3.24 -6.02
C TYR A 201 -17.50 2.85 -7.45
N ARG A 202 -18.26 3.29 -8.47
CA ARG A 202 -17.93 2.98 -9.88
C ARG A 202 -16.58 3.55 -10.31
N ASP A 203 -16.26 4.76 -9.85
CA ASP A 203 -15.00 5.42 -10.18
C ASP A 203 -13.81 4.72 -9.50
N ILE A 204 -13.96 4.36 -8.22
CA ILE A 204 -12.96 3.60 -7.47
C ILE A 204 -12.80 2.18 -8.02
N GLU A 205 -13.87 1.49 -8.42
CA GLU A 205 -13.81 0.15 -9.00
C GLU A 205 -12.91 0.12 -10.24
N GLN A 206 -13.04 1.10 -11.15
CA GLN A 206 -12.20 1.16 -12.35
C GLN A 206 -10.71 1.42 -12.05
N TYR A 207 -10.45 2.21 -11.00
CA TYR A 207 -9.11 2.39 -10.46
C TYR A 207 -8.55 1.06 -9.91
N LEU A 208 -9.29 0.38 -9.03
CA LEU A 208 -8.92 -0.91 -8.45
C LEU A 208 -8.67 -1.97 -9.52
N LEU A 209 -9.50 -2.01 -10.58
CA LEU A 209 -9.33 -2.94 -11.70
C LEU A 209 -8.03 -2.70 -12.47
N SER A 210 -7.62 -1.43 -12.61
CA SER A 210 -6.42 -1.04 -13.34
C SER A 210 -5.14 -1.32 -12.56
N VAL A 211 -5.10 -0.90 -11.28
CA VAL A 211 -3.96 -1.17 -10.39
C VAL A 211 -3.85 -2.67 -10.09
N GLY A 212 -4.97 -3.31 -9.78
CA GLY A 212 -5.08 -4.74 -9.50
C GLY A 212 -4.70 -5.64 -10.68
N ALA A 213 -4.75 -5.12 -11.91
CA ALA A 213 -4.31 -5.83 -13.11
C ALA A 213 -2.79 -5.78 -13.34
N PHE A 214 -2.03 -5.12 -12.47
CA PHE A 214 -0.59 -4.90 -12.65
C PHE A 214 -0.24 -4.12 -13.92
N LYS A 215 -1.10 -3.20 -14.34
CA LYS A 215 -0.77 -2.28 -15.44
C LYS A 215 0.43 -1.40 -15.06
N ASN A 216 1.20 -0.98 -16.06
CA ASN A 216 2.31 -0.05 -15.86
C ASN A 216 1.84 1.41 -15.84
N SER A 217 0.74 1.72 -16.54
CA SER A 217 0.17 3.05 -16.56
C SER A 217 -1.30 3.05 -16.15
N TYR A 218 -1.73 4.19 -15.62
CA TYR A 218 -3.13 4.48 -15.32
C TYR A 218 -3.48 5.87 -15.87
N THR A 219 -4.43 5.90 -16.80
CA THR A 219 -4.93 7.17 -17.35
C THR A 219 -5.87 7.83 -16.35
N LYS A 220 -5.54 9.06 -15.96
CA LYS A 220 -6.32 9.90 -15.05
C LYS A 220 -7.77 10.06 -15.52
N ARG A 221 -8.73 9.93 -14.61
CA ARG A 221 -10.18 10.00 -14.89
C ARG A 221 -10.87 11.14 -14.15
N SER A 222 -10.24 11.73 -13.14
CA SER A 222 -10.82 12.81 -12.34
C SER A 222 -11.02 14.17 -13.07
N ARG A 223 -10.60 14.33 -14.33
CA ARG A 223 -10.75 15.60 -15.07
C ARG A 223 -12.01 15.65 -15.95
N ALA A 224 -12.79 16.71 -15.75
CA ALA A 224 -13.78 17.21 -16.71
C ALA A 224 -13.18 18.40 -17.46
N GLY A 225 -12.62 18.21 -18.66
CA GLY A 225 -12.12 19.32 -19.48
C GLY A 225 -10.90 18.97 -20.33
N SER A 226 -10.99 19.36 -21.59
CA SER A 226 -10.07 19.17 -22.71
C SER A 226 -8.61 19.58 -22.47
N GLN A 227 -7.70 18.74 -22.99
CA GLN A 227 -6.24 18.88 -23.17
C GLN A 227 -5.37 18.21 -22.08
N GLY A 228 -4.77 17.07 -22.46
CA GLY A 228 -3.80 16.29 -21.68
C GLY A 228 -4.35 14.95 -21.18
N LYS A 229 -4.05 13.83 -21.87
CA LYS A 229 -4.14 12.50 -21.24
C LYS A 229 -2.90 12.33 -20.37
N GLU A 230 -3.06 12.56 -19.07
CA GLU A 230 -2.03 12.28 -18.07
C GLU A 230 -2.11 10.79 -17.70
N ASP A 231 -1.08 10.05 -18.09
CA ASP A 231 -0.87 8.67 -17.65
C ASP A 231 0.06 8.69 -16.43
N TYR A 232 -0.43 8.17 -15.29
CA TYR A 232 0.41 7.92 -14.12
C TYR A 232 1.21 6.64 -14.34
N ASP A 233 2.51 6.67 -14.08
CA ASP A 233 3.31 5.44 -13.95
C ASP A 233 2.96 4.76 -12.62
N ILE A 234 2.27 3.64 -12.73
CA ILE A 234 1.90 2.76 -11.61
C ILE A 234 2.62 1.41 -11.68
N SER A 235 3.68 1.30 -12.48
CA SER A 235 4.43 0.05 -12.70
C SER A 235 4.98 -0.55 -11.42
N LYS A 236 5.27 0.30 -10.43
CA LYS A 236 5.81 -0.06 -9.10
C LYS A 236 4.80 0.11 -7.96
N LEU A 237 3.56 0.51 -8.25
CA LEU A 237 2.55 0.79 -7.22
C LEU A 237 1.99 -0.51 -6.63
N SER A 238 2.24 -0.74 -5.35
CA SER A 238 1.54 -1.70 -4.51
C SER A 238 0.27 -1.10 -3.93
N LEU A 239 -0.80 -1.89 -3.87
CA LEU A 239 -2.06 -1.47 -3.28
C LEU A 239 -2.45 -2.42 -2.14
N VAL A 240 -2.61 -1.84 -0.96
CA VAL A 240 -3.00 -2.53 0.27
C VAL A 240 -4.38 -2.01 0.67
N LEU A 241 -5.37 -2.88 0.66
CA LEU A 241 -6.70 -2.53 1.15
C LEU A 241 -6.84 -3.02 2.58
N SER A 242 -7.24 -2.17 3.51
CA SER A 242 -7.27 -2.48 4.94
C SER A 242 -8.67 -2.30 5.50
N TYR A 243 -9.13 -3.29 6.27
CA TYR A 243 -10.45 -3.36 6.87
C TYR A 243 -10.36 -3.92 8.29
N ASN A 244 -11.39 -3.70 9.09
CA ASN A 244 -11.61 -4.49 10.28
C ASN A 244 -12.25 -5.85 9.93
N ASP A 245 -12.34 -6.74 10.91
CA ASP A 245 -13.05 -8.00 10.76
C ASP A 245 -14.55 -7.75 10.48
N VAL A 246 -15.21 -8.68 9.79
CA VAL A 246 -16.61 -8.51 9.31
C VAL A 246 -17.59 -8.24 10.46
N ASP A 247 -17.32 -8.80 11.63
CA ASP A 247 -18.11 -8.66 12.86
C ASP A 247 -17.97 -7.29 13.53
N CYS A 248 -17.00 -6.49 13.11
CA CYS A 248 -16.81 -5.12 13.59
C CYS A 248 -17.77 -4.12 12.93
N TYR A 249 -18.58 -4.57 11.96
CA TYR A 249 -19.47 -3.70 11.19
C TYR A 249 -20.95 -3.94 11.55
N PRO A 250 -21.76 -2.87 11.70
CA PRO A 250 -23.20 -3.00 11.97
C PRO A 250 -23.97 -3.71 10.85
N ASP A 251 -23.51 -3.54 9.61
CA ASP A 251 -24.05 -4.21 8.42
C ASP A 251 -22.96 -5.06 7.78
N PRO A 252 -22.93 -6.38 8.07
CA PRO A 252 -22.01 -7.31 7.43
C PRO A 252 -22.16 -7.40 5.91
N GLU A 253 -23.33 -7.08 5.34
CA GLU A 253 -23.58 -7.14 3.89
C GLU A 253 -22.89 -6.00 3.14
N ALA A 254 -22.60 -4.90 3.83
CA ALA A 254 -21.80 -3.79 3.31
C ALA A 254 -20.29 -4.10 3.26
N TYR A 255 -19.84 -5.25 3.77
CA TYR A 255 -18.43 -5.62 3.79
C TYR A 255 -17.85 -5.75 2.37
N PHE A 256 -16.59 -5.33 2.20
CA PHE A 256 -15.95 -5.20 0.88
C PHE A 256 -16.13 -6.45 0.00
N ASP A 257 -15.86 -7.65 0.50
CA ASP A 257 -15.96 -8.86 -0.33
C ASP A 257 -17.39 -9.27 -0.71
N LYS A 258 -18.39 -8.78 0.03
CA LYS A 258 -19.82 -9.06 -0.26
C LYS A 258 -20.37 -8.10 -1.32
N VAL A 259 -19.87 -6.87 -1.38
CA VAL A 259 -20.32 -5.87 -2.37
C VAL A 259 -19.49 -5.89 -3.67
N GLN A 260 -18.23 -6.33 -3.61
CA GLN A 260 -17.29 -6.23 -4.73
C GLN A 260 -17.45 -7.32 -5.78
N THR A 261 -17.21 -6.94 -7.03
CA THR A 261 -17.25 -7.85 -8.18
C THR A 261 -16.15 -8.92 -8.09
N LYS A 262 -16.42 -10.12 -8.62
CA LYS A 262 -15.44 -11.22 -8.66
C LYS A 262 -14.10 -10.78 -9.27
N GLN A 263 -14.16 -9.94 -10.30
CA GLN A 263 -12.99 -9.39 -10.99
C GLN A 263 -12.09 -8.60 -10.05
N ILE A 264 -12.64 -7.79 -9.14
CA ILE A 264 -11.84 -7.08 -8.13
C ILE A 264 -11.28 -8.08 -7.13
N LYS A 265 -12.11 -8.99 -6.60
CA LYS A 265 -11.69 -9.95 -5.56
C LYS A 265 -10.50 -10.82 -5.97
N GLU A 266 -10.45 -11.26 -7.22
CA GLU A 266 -9.34 -12.05 -7.77
C GLU A 266 -8.03 -11.26 -7.97
N ARG A 267 -8.04 -9.92 -7.88
CA ARG A 267 -6.85 -9.07 -8.03
C ARG A 267 -6.10 -8.82 -6.72
N PHE A 268 -6.80 -8.92 -5.59
CA PHE A 268 -6.26 -8.63 -4.26
C PHE A 268 -6.25 -9.90 -3.43
N LEU A 269 -5.07 -10.39 -3.07
CA LEU A 269 -4.93 -11.57 -2.22
C LEU A 269 -5.40 -11.23 -0.80
N PRO A 270 -6.44 -11.89 -0.25
CA PRO A 270 -6.91 -11.60 1.09
C PRO A 270 -6.12 -12.30 2.18
N PHE A 271 -5.95 -11.63 3.32
CA PHE A 271 -5.44 -12.21 4.58
C PHE A 271 -6.23 -11.68 5.78
N ARG A 272 -6.44 -12.55 6.77
CA ARG A 272 -6.96 -12.17 8.09
C ARG A 272 -5.87 -12.41 9.13
N PHE A 273 -5.51 -11.38 9.87
CA PHE A 273 -4.56 -11.47 10.97
C PHE A 273 -5.26 -11.23 12.30
N ASN A 274 -4.79 -11.91 13.36
CA ASN A 274 -5.40 -11.88 14.67
C ASN A 274 -4.47 -11.27 15.72
N GLY A 275 -5.07 -10.84 16.84
CA GLY A 275 -4.38 -10.28 18.00
C GLY A 275 -4.40 -8.76 18.03
N ALA A 276 -3.82 -8.21 19.10
CA ALA A 276 -3.67 -6.78 19.31
C ALA A 276 -2.26 -6.43 19.82
N ILE A 277 -1.87 -5.17 19.64
CA ILE A 277 -0.73 -4.59 20.33
C ILE A 277 -1.06 -4.52 21.82
N THR A 278 -0.20 -5.09 22.66
CA THR A 278 -0.32 -5.09 24.12
C THR A 278 0.65 -4.15 24.80
N GLU A 279 1.58 -3.57 24.04
CA GLU A 279 2.52 -2.59 24.56
C GLU A 279 1.79 -1.32 25.01
N VAL A 280 2.13 -0.86 26.20
CA VAL A 280 1.76 0.48 26.67
C VAL A 280 2.87 1.42 26.26
N PHE A 281 2.53 2.43 25.46
CA PHE A 281 3.48 3.45 25.01
C PHE A 281 3.52 4.58 26.05
N PRO A 282 4.56 4.66 26.90
CA PRO A 282 4.69 5.77 27.83
C PRO A 282 4.95 7.05 27.04
N ASP A 283 4.46 8.18 27.58
CA ASP A 283 4.83 9.47 27.01
C ASP A 283 6.34 9.67 27.05
N ILE A 284 6.89 10.08 25.91
CA ILE A 284 8.31 10.38 25.75
C ILE A 284 8.49 11.87 26.07
N PRO A 285 9.20 12.22 27.16
CA PRO A 285 9.31 13.63 27.59
C PRO A 285 10.01 14.52 26.58
N ASP A 286 11.00 13.98 25.86
CA ASP A 286 11.79 14.69 24.85
C ASP A 286 12.00 13.82 23.59
N PRO A 287 11.00 13.76 22.69
CA PRO A 287 11.09 12.95 21.48
C PRO A 287 12.18 13.43 20.51
N GLU A 288 12.55 14.72 20.54
CA GLU A 288 13.59 15.28 19.68
C GLU A 288 14.99 14.81 20.11
N LYS A 289 15.27 14.80 21.42
CA LYS A 289 16.51 14.23 21.95
C LYS A 289 16.62 12.73 21.61
N GLU A 290 15.55 11.97 21.79
CA GLU A 290 15.54 10.54 21.45
C GLU A 290 15.73 10.31 19.94
N ALA A 291 15.14 11.16 19.09
CA ALA A 291 15.34 11.10 17.66
C ALA A 291 16.81 11.35 17.27
N ASN A 292 17.45 12.33 17.90
CA ASN A 292 18.88 12.61 17.69
C ASN A 292 19.77 11.47 18.18
N ASN A 293 19.47 10.88 19.35
CA ASN A 293 20.21 9.74 19.89
C ASN A 293 20.16 8.50 18.97
N ASN A 294 19.04 8.32 18.25
CA ASN A 294 18.81 7.16 17.37
C ASN A 294 19.00 7.48 15.88
N LYS A 295 19.43 8.70 15.53
CA LYS A 295 19.51 9.19 14.14
C LYS A 295 20.29 8.24 13.21
N ASP A 296 21.49 7.83 13.61
CA ASP A 296 22.34 6.96 12.79
C ASP A 296 21.74 5.57 12.59
N TYR A 297 21.01 5.09 13.60
CA TYR A 297 20.28 3.84 13.50
C TYR A 297 19.14 3.95 12.47
N PHE A 298 18.30 4.99 12.54
CA PHE A 298 17.25 5.22 11.55
C PHE A 298 17.80 5.36 10.13
N VAL A 299 18.88 6.12 9.95
CA VAL A 299 19.56 6.23 8.65
C VAL A 299 20.05 4.86 8.17
N SER A 300 20.59 4.02 9.06
CA SER A 300 21.06 2.67 8.70
C SER A 300 19.92 1.76 8.26
N VAL A 301 18.76 1.84 8.92
CA VAL A 301 17.56 1.10 8.51
C VAL A 301 17.08 1.59 7.15
N ALA A 302 16.96 2.91 6.96
CA ALA A 302 16.54 3.50 5.70
C ALA A 302 17.45 3.11 4.52
N ARG A 303 18.77 3.12 4.71
CA ARG A 303 19.74 2.67 3.69
C ARG A 303 19.62 1.17 3.40
N THR A 304 19.34 0.35 4.41
CA THR A 304 19.12 -1.09 4.24
C THR A 304 17.85 -1.37 3.44
N ILE A 305 16.77 -0.62 3.69
CA ILE A 305 15.56 -0.68 2.87
C ILE A 305 15.91 -0.39 1.40
N LYS A 306 16.64 0.70 1.13
CA LYS A 306 17.07 1.05 -0.23
C LYS A 306 17.98 0.01 -0.87
N TYR A 307 18.83 -0.65 -0.09
CA TYR A 307 19.61 -1.79 -0.57
C TYR A 307 18.71 -2.92 -1.08
N PHE A 308 17.69 -3.31 -0.31
CA PHE A 308 16.79 -4.39 -0.71
C PHE A 308 15.87 -3.99 -1.87
N GLU A 309 15.47 -2.72 -2.01
CA GLU A 309 14.77 -2.21 -3.22
C GLU A 309 15.51 -2.57 -4.53
N GLU A 310 16.84 -2.62 -4.49
CA GLU A 310 17.68 -2.85 -5.68
C GLU A 310 18.25 -4.27 -5.76
N ASN A 311 18.44 -4.96 -4.62
CA ASN A 311 19.29 -6.15 -4.56
C ASN A 311 18.61 -7.40 -3.98
N TRP A 312 17.35 -7.34 -3.54
CA TRP A 312 16.71 -8.46 -2.82
C TRP A 312 16.77 -9.81 -3.54
N ARG A 313 16.71 -9.84 -4.88
CA ARG A 313 16.77 -11.09 -5.66
C ARG A 313 18.09 -11.84 -5.50
N LYS A 314 19.20 -11.12 -5.29
CA LYS A 314 20.54 -11.70 -5.12
C LYS A 314 20.72 -12.35 -3.75
N GLU A 315 19.89 -11.97 -2.80
CA GLU A 315 19.92 -12.42 -1.41
C GLU A 315 19.02 -13.64 -1.16
N LEU A 316 18.28 -14.08 -2.18
CA LEU A 316 17.40 -15.24 -2.07
C LEU A 316 18.19 -16.52 -1.86
N LYS A 317 17.71 -17.32 -0.92
CA LYS A 317 18.24 -18.63 -0.59
C LYS A 317 17.57 -19.69 -1.49
N PRO A 318 18.25 -20.78 -1.84
CA PRO A 318 17.73 -21.79 -2.76
C PRO A 318 16.73 -22.75 -2.08
N TYR A 319 15.71 -22.20 -1.41
CA TYR A 319 14.66 -23.00 -0.77
C TYR A 319 13.62 -23.44 -1.81
N SER A 320 13.08 -24.64 -1.61
CA SER A 320 12.07 -25.20 -2.51
C SER A 320 10.76 -24.41 -2.43
N GLU A 321 10.17 -24.04 -3.56
CA GLU A 321 8.85 -23.40 -3.58
C GLU A 321 7.76 -24.36 -3.06
N LEU A 322 6.75 -23.81 -2.37
CA LEU A 322 5.58 -24.57 -1.93
C LEU A 322 4.45 -24.43 -2.95
N ASN A 323 3.84 -25.55 -3.32
CA ASN A 323 2.67 -25.56 -4.20
C ASN A 323 1.36 -25.65 -3.41
N LEU A 324 0.81 -24.50 -3.02
CA LEU A 324 -0.39 -24.40 -2.19
C LEU A 324 -1.69 -24.31 -3.01
N GLY A 325 -1.65 -24.66 -4.31
CA GLY A 325 -2.82 -24.63 -5.18
C GLY A 325 -3.36 -23.23 -5.53
N LEU A 326 -2.69 -22.15 -5.13
CA LEU A 326 -3.04 -20.80 -5.53
C LEU A 326 -2.81 -20.60 -7.04
N THR A 327 -3.70 -19.86 -7.69
CA THR A 327 -3.62 -19.59 -9.13
C THR A 327 -3.66 -18.09 -9.44
N GLY A 328 -3.30 -17.74 -10.68
CA GLY A 328 -3.42 -16.38 -11.20
C GLY A 328 -2.71 -15.31 -10.36
N ARG A 329 -3.41 -14.21 -10.10
CA ARG A 329 -2.85 -13.05 -9.37
C ARG A 329 -2.65 -13.33 -7.89
N TRP A 330 -3.47 -14.19 -7.29
CA TRP A 330 -3.26 -14.64 -5.91
C TRP A 330 -1.94 -15.38 -5.77
N LYS A 331 -1.64 -16.33 -6.68
CA LYS A 331 -0.34 -17.00 -6.72
C LYS A 331 0.80 -16.01 -6.86
N ARG A 332 0.72 -15.07 -7.82
CA ARG A 332 1.75 -14.04 -8.03
C ARG A 332 2.04 -13.27 -6.74
N ASN A 333 1.02 -12.74 -6.08
CA ASN A 333 1.19 -11.97 -4.84
C ASN A 333 1.76 -12.83 -3.72
N PHE A 334 1.26 -14.06 -3.57
CA PHE A 334 1.73 -14.99 -2.54
C PHE A 334 3.20 -15.40 -2.76
N ASP A 335 3.58 -15.74 -3.99
CA ASP A 335 4.96 -16.08 -4.36
C ASP A 335 5.89 -14.88 -4.07
N THR A 336 5.46 -13.67 -4.41
CA THR A 336 6.24 -12.46 -4.11
C THR A 336 6.45 -12.31 -2.61
N ILE A 337 5.41 -12.43 -1.77
CA ILE A 337 5.55 -12.36 -0.31
C ILE A 337 6.45 -13.50 0.22
N SER A 338 6.29 -14.72 -0.31
CA SER A 338 7.09 -15.88 0.07
C SER A 338 8.58 -15.65 -0.19
N ARG A 339 8.96 -14.95 -1.26
CA ARG A 339 10.36 -14.57 -1.49
C ARG A 339 10.93 -13.67 -0.39
N PHE A 340 10.12 -12.84 0.26
CA PHE A 340 10.57 -12.05 1.42
C PHE A 340 10.59 -12.87 2.72
N ILE A 341 9.70 -13.86 2.85
CA ILE A 341 9.80 -14.88 3.91
C ILE A 341 11.13 -15.66 3.75
N ASN A 342 11.54 -15.98 2.52
CA ASN A 342 12.82 -16.63 2.24
C ASN A 342 14.03 -15.79 2.70
N LEU A 343 14.01 -14.47 2.46
CA LEU A 343 15.04 -13.55 2.98
C LEU A 343 15.08 -13.54 4.51
N TYR A 344 13.91 -13.59 5.15
CA TYR A 344 13.76 -13.59 6.61
C TYR A 344 14.20 -14.90 7.28
N ALA A 345 13.77 -16.04 6.73
CA ALA A 345 13.93 -17.35 7.36
C ALA A 345 15.40 -17.78 7.45
N ARG A 346 15.83 -18.36 8.57
CA ARG A 346 17.19 -18.89 8.78
C ARG A 346 17.47 -20.12 7.94
N ASN A 347 16.46 -20.97 7.76
CA ASN A 347 16.56 -22.25 7.08
C ASN A 347 15.25 -22.55 6.32
N GLU A 348 15.27 -23.62 5.52
CA GLU A 348 14.12 -24.02 4.68
C GLU A 348 12.90 -24.44 5.51
N ALA A 349 13.10 -25.00 6.71
CA ALA A 349 12.00 -25.42 7.58
C ALA A 349 11.20 -24.20 8.08
N GLU A 350 11.89 -23.19 8.64
CA GLU A 350 11.25 -21.94 9.07
C GLU A 350 10.59 -21.20 7.89
N TYR A 351 11.22 -21.25 6.70
CA TYR A 351 10.62 -20.70 5.49
C TYR A 351 9.28 -21.37 5.15
N LYS A 352 9.26 -22.72 5.14
CA LYS A 352 8.05 -23.49 4.83
C LYS A 352 6.96 -23.27 5.87
N GLU A 353 7.31 -23.28 7.15
CA GLU A 353 6.41 -23.01 8.27
C GLU A 353 5.74 -21.63 8.11
N LEU A 354 6.52 -20.56 7.93
CA LEU A 354 5.97 -19.21 7.78
C LEU A 354 5.09 -19.04 6.53
N CYS A 355 5.44 -19.71 5.42
CA CYS A 355 4.59 -19.71 4.23
C CYS A 355 3.26 -20.42 4.47
N LEU A 356 3.27 -21.54 5.20
CA LEU A 356 2.05 -22.26 5.56
C LEU A 356 1.20 -21.47 6.55
N THR A 357 1.83 -20.79 7.53
CA THR A 357 1.12 -19.86 8.40
C THR A 357 0.48 -18.73 7.59
N LEU A 358 1.20 -18.11 6.65
CA LEU A 358 0.66 -17.07 5.78
C LEU A 358 -0.53 -17.60 4.95
N TYR A 359 -0.43 -18.81 4.42
CA TYR A 359 -1.51 -19.46 3.69
C TYR A 359 -2.73 -19.71 4.59
N LYS A 360 -2.52 -20.13 5.83
CA LYS A 360 -3.60 -20.24 6.82
C LYS A 360 -4.30 -18.90 7.04
N LYS A 361 -3.58 -17.77 7.08
CA LYS A 361 -4.21 -16.42 7.19
C LYS A 361 -5.06 -16.06 5.97
N HIS A 362 -4.68 -16.55 4.79
CA HIS A 362 -5.52 -16.44 3.61
C HIS A 362 -6.82 -17.24 3.77
N MET A 363 -6.72 -18.48 4.25
CA MET A 363 -7.88 -19.34 4.53
C MET A 363 -8.78 -18.77 5.63
N ASP A 364 -8.21 -18.27 6.73
CA ASP A 364 -8.93 -17.63 7.84
C ASP A 364 -9.78 -16.44 7.35
N TYR A 365 -9.31 -15.69 6.36
CA TYR A 365 -10.10 -14.63 5.71
C TYR A 365 -11.27 -15.20 4.90
N LEU A 366 -11.01 -16.21 4.07
CA LEU A 366 -12.07 -16.82 3.25
C LEU A 366 -13.16 -17.43 4.13
N GLU A 367 -12.78 -18.08 5.23
CA GLU A 367 -13.71 -18.63 6.22
C GLU A 367 -14.55 -17.53 6.87
N MET A 368 -13.94 -16.39 7.24
CA MET A 368 -14.64 -15.24 7.82
C MET A 368 -15.71 -14.67 6.87
N VAL A 369 -15.44 -14.64 5.56
CA VAL A 369 -16.32 -13.97 4.59
C VAL A 369 -17.39 -14.90 4.02
N TYR A 370 -17.08 -16.18 3.77
CA TYR A 370 -17.93 -17.08 2.99
C TYR A 370 -18.63 -18.18 3.80
N GLU A 371 -18.61 -18.12 5.15
CA GLU A 371 -19.28 -19.07 6.05
C GLU A 371 -19.06 -20.54 5.65
N SER A 372 -17.81 -21.02 5.75
CA SER A 372 -17.30 -22.40 5.85
C SER A 372 -17.89 -23.58 5.04
N LYS A 373 -18.98 -23.47 4.27
CA LYS A 373 -19.68 -24.65 3.75
C LYS A 373 -18.93 -25.40 2.63
N ASN A 374 -17.82 -24.89 2.09
CA ASN A 374 -17.12 -25.52 0.94
C ASN A 374 -15.60 -25.23 0.83
N LEU A 375 -14.89 -24.93 1.93
CA LEU A 375 -13.45 -24.64 1.85
C LEU A 375 -12.60 -25.90 2.05
N ASN A 376 -11.79 -26.24 1.04
CA ASN A 376 -10.77 -27.28 1.14
C ASN A 376 -9.66 -26.81 2.09
N ARG A 377 -9.34 -27.59 3.12
CA ARG A 377 -8.21 -27.31 4.01
C ARG A 377 -7.00 -28.15 3.62
N PHE A 378 -5.83 -27.52 3.63
CA PHE A 378 -4.55 -28.19 3.49
C PHE A 378 -3.99 -28.47 4.87
N THR A 379 -3.57 -29.70 5.11
CA THR A 379 -2.85 -30.11 6.32
C THR A 379 -1.50 -30.67 5.91
N LEU A 380 -0.46 -30.35 6.67
CA LEU A 380 0.78 -31.13 6.58
C LEU A 380 0.58 -32.43 7.35
N ASP A 381 1.03 -33.54 6.77
CA ASP A 381 1.20 -34.77 7.54
C ASP A 381 2.47 -34.70 8.42
N ASP A 382 2.67 -35.72 9.26
CA ASP A 382 3.82 -35.81 10.18
C ASP A 382 5.19 -35.84 9.45
N LYS A 383 5.20 -35.97 8.12
CA LYS A 383 6.40 -35.98 7.27
C LYS A 383 6.62 -34.65 6.55
N GLY A 384 5.73 -33.67 6.73
CA GLY A 384 5.78 -32.40 6.03
C GLY A 384 5.32 -32.48 4.57
N GLU A 385 4.61 -33.54 4.18
CA GLU A 385 3.96 -33.66 2.88
C GLU A 385 2.55 -33.04 2.94
N MET A 386 2.13 -32.37 1.87
CA MET A 386 0.80 -31.77 1.81
C MET A 386 -0.28 -32.83 1.59
N GLY A 387 -1.15 -33.01 2.58
CA GLY A 387 -2.39 -33.76 2.47
C GLY A 387 -3.56 -32.84 2.09
N PHE A 388 -4.44 -33.34 1.23
CA PHE A 388 -5.74 -32.72 0.93
C PHE A 388 -6.80 -33.29 1.87
N GLN A 389 -7.45 -32.44 2.67
CA GLN A 389 -8.65 -32.84 3.40
C GLN A 389 -9.85 -32.07 2.84
N LYS A 390 -10.69 -32.79 2.08
CA LYS A 390 -12.01 -32.31 1.66
C LYS A 390 -12.93 -32.46 2.86
N ILE A 391 -13.41 -31.34 3.41
CA ILE A 391 -14.40 -31.35 4.48
C ILE A 391 -15.77 -31.38 3.79
N ASP A 392 -16.30 -32.58 3.56
CA ASP A 392 -17.70 -32.75 3.20
C ASP A 392 -18.52 -32.67 4.50
N MET A 393 -19.26 -31.57 4.66
CA MET A 393 -20.33 -31.49 5.66
C MET A 393 -21.65 -31.80 4.96
N GLU A 394 -22.39 -32.77 5.49
CA GLU A 394 -23.64 -33.28 4.93
C GLU A 394 -24.64 -32.16 4.59
N GLU A 395 -25.22 -32.24 3.38
CA GLU A 395 -26.33 -31.40 2.92
C GLU A 395 -27.58 -31.69 3.77
N GLU A 396 -27.93 -30.81 4.70
CA GLU A 396 -29.35 -30.70 5.09
C GLU A 396 -30.11 -30.01 3.96
N ALA A 397 -30.89 -30.82 3.27
CA ALA A 397 -31.71 -30.49 2.12
C ALA A 397 -32.69 -29.33 2.42
N ILE A 398 -32.55 -28.24 1.69
CA ILE A 398 -33.68 -27.37 1.34
C ILE A 398 -34.22 -27.92 0.02
N VAL A 399 -35.34 -28.63 0.10
CA VAL A 399 -36.13 -29.05 -1.06
C VAL A 399 -36.89 -27.82 -1.57
N GLU A 400 -36.44 -27.23 -2.68
CA GLU A 400 -37.32 -26.42 -3.53
C GLU A 400 -37.86 -27.29 -4.66
N GLU A 401 -39.17 -27.58 -4.62
CA GLU A 401 -39.94 -28.15 -5.72
C GLU A 401 -39.91 -27.20 -6.92
N VAL A 402 -39.07 -27.50 -7.92
CA VAL A 402 -39.24 -26.93 -9.26
C VAL A 402 -40.28 -27.78 -10.00
N ASN A 403 -41.51 -27.27 -9.99
CA ASN A 403 -42.61 -27.73 -10.86
C ASN A 403 -42.22 -27.53 -12.33
N VAL A 404 -41.71 -28.59 -12.98
CA VAL A 404 -41.53 -28.63 -14.44
C VAL A 404 -42.91 -28.85 -15.07
N LYS A 405 -43.57 -27.75 -15.45
CA LYS A 405 -44.72 -27.81 -16.35
C LYS A 405 -44.21 -28.11 -17.77
N GLU A 406 -44.71 -29.22 -18.28
CA GLU A 406 -44.56 -29.74 -19.64
C GLU A 406 -44.64 -28.66 -20.72
N TRP A 407 -43.67 -28.66 -21.63
CA TRP A 407 -43.85 -28.17 -23.00
C TRP A 407 -43.58 -29.36 -23.94
N LYS A 408 -44.68 -30.00 -24.37
CA LYS A 408 -44.72 -30.93 -25.49
C LYS A 408 -45.03 -30.16 -26.78
N ASP A 409 -44.34 -30.57 -27.83
CA ASP A 409 -44.77 -30.61 -29.23
C ASP A 409 -45.26 -29.34 -29.94
N SER A 410 -44.40 -28.83 -30.82
CA SER A 410 -44.66 -28.67 -32.26
C SER A 410 -43.32 -28.28 -32.90
N GLY A 411 -42.66 -29.09 -33.73
CA GLY A 411 -43.19 -29.60 -34.99
C GLY A 411 -42.80 -28.63 -36.12
N ASP A 412 -41.88 -29.07 -36.99
CA ASP A 412 -41.77 -28.68 -38.40
C ASP A 412 -41.30 -27.26 -38.78
N LYS A 413 -40.06 -27.14 -39.31
CA LYS A 413 -39.77 -27.11 -40.77
C LYS A 413 -38.36 -26.58 -41.10
N THR A 414 -37.78 -27.23 -42.09
CA THR A 414 -36.64 -26.87 -42.94
C THR A 414 -36.75 -25.47 -43.57
N TRP A 415 -35.69 -24.65 -43.49
CA TRP A 415 -34.68 -24.37 -44.52
C TRP A 415 -33.52 -23.61 -43.88
#